data_AF-A0A534M9I8-F1
#
_entry.id   AF-A0A534M9I8-F1
#
_cell.length_a   1.000
_cell.length_b   1.000
_cell.length_c   1.000
_cell.angle_alpha   90.00
_cell.angle_beta   90.00
_cell.angle_gamma   90.00
#
_symmetry.space_group_name_H-M   'P 1'
#
loop_
_entity.id
_entity.type
_entity.pdbx_description
1 polymer ?
#
loop_
_entity_poly.entity_id
_entity_poly.type
_entity_poly.pdbx_seq_one_letter_code
_entity_poly.pdbx_strand_id
1 'polypeptide(L)'
;MPAKRAVLSDFDGTITRVDVAEAILDEFAPSQWREIEELYRARKIGTRESMARQFALVRARREELLQFVDRTAVIDETFREFVKFCQAQGLILEIVSEGLDFYVRHLLR
;
A
#
# COMPACT_ATOMS: atom_id res chain seq x y z
N MET A 1 15.04 -12.95 30.39
CA MET A 1 15.24 -12.53 28.98
C MET A 1 14.48 -11.22 28.79
N PRO A 2 15.05 -10.18 28.15
CA PRO A 2 14.28 -8.98 27.84
C PRO A 2 13.11 -9.33 26.91
N ALA A 3 11.98 -8.65 27.08
CA ALA A 3 10.79 -8.86 26.25
C ALA A 3 11.12 -8.49 24.79
N LYS A 4 10.89 -9.42 23.86
CA LYS A 4 10.96 -9.13 22.42
C LYS A 4 9.79 -8.20 22.06
N ARG A 5 10.10 -7.11 21.38
CA ARG A 5 9.12 -6.12 20.93
C ARG A 5 9.19 -6.01 19.41
N ALA A 6 8.02 -5.77 18.81
CA ALA A 6 7.88 -5.59 17.38
C ALA A 6 7.10 -4.31 17.08
N VAL A 7 7.41 -3.71 15.94
CA VAL A 7 6.66 -2.64 15.29
C VAL A 7 6.07 -3.23 14.01
N LEU A 8 4.76 -3.08 13.84
CA LEU A 8 4.06 -3.41 12.61
C LEU A 8 3.72 -2.08 11.93
N SER A 9 4.28 -1.84 10.76
CA SER A 9 4.02 -0.62 9.98
C SER A 9 3.10 -0.94 8.83
N ASP A 10 2.07 -0.12 8.65
CA ASP A 10 1.36 -0.04 7.38
C ASP A 10 2.28 0.52 6.27
N PHE A 11 1.86 0.43 5.01
CA PHE A 11 2.62 0.87 3.84
C PHE A 11 2.00 2.08 3.14
N ASP A 12 0.76 1.97 2.67
CA ASP A 12 0.11 2.98 1.83
C ASP A 12 -0.37 4.17 2.68
N GLY A 13 0.10 5.38 2.37
CA GLY A 13 -0.18 6.56 3.22
C GLY A 13 0.57 6.57 4.56
N THR A 14 1.42 5.56 4.82
CA THR A 14 2.26 5.46 6.02
C THR A 14 3.75 5.50 5.66
N ILE A 15 4.23 4.50 4.91
CA ILE A 15 5.60 4.46 4.37
C ILE A 15 5.67 5.26 3.08
N THR A 16 4.65 5.15 2.22
CA THR A 16 4.47 6.05 1.09
C THR A 16 3.64 7.26 1.52
N ARG A 17 3.90 8.42 0.94
CA ARG A 17 3.14 9.66 1.23
C ARG A 17 1.72 9.67 0.66
N VAL A 18 1.37 8.67 -0.15
CA VAL A 18 0.10 8.52 -0.84
C VAL A 18 -0.38 7.08 -0.70
N ASP A 19 -1.68 6.87 -0.82
CA ASP A 19 -2.26 5.55 -1.03
C ASP A 19 -2.01 5.12 -2.48
N VAL A 20 -1.13 4.15 -2.69
CA VAL A 20 -0.73 3.73 -4.05
C VAL A 20 -1.82 2.93 -4.74
N ALA A 21 -2.61 2.15 -3.98
CA ALA A 21 -3.73 1.40 -4.52
C ALA A 21 -4.82 2.33 -5.05
N GLU A 22 -5.21 3.34 -4.28
CA GLU A 22 -6.16 4.37 -4.69
C GLU A 22 -5.63 5.16 -5.88
N ALA A 23 -4.36 5.57 -5.88
CA ALA A 23 -3.76 6.29 -7.00
C ALA A 23 -3.78 5.48 -8.32
N ILE A 24 -3.58 4.16 -8.26
CA ILE A 24 -3.71 3.28 -9.42
C ILE A 24 -5.16 3.23 -9.92
N LEU A 25 -6.13 3.12 -9.01
CA LEU A 25 -7.54 3.08 -9.37
C LEU A 25 -7.99 4.41 -9.98
N ASP A 26 -7.53 5.54 -9.47
CA ASP A 26 -7.85 6.85 -10.01
C ASP A 26 -7.32 7.08 -11.43
N GLU A 27 -6.14 6.55 -11.75
CA GLU A 27 -5.54 6.70 -13.09
C GLU A 27 -6.05 5.64 -14.08
N PHE A 28 -6.17 4.38 -13.65
CA PHE A 28 -6.32 3.24 -14.57
C PHE A 28 -7.65 2.50 -14.46
N ALA A 29 -8.52 2.86 -13.52
CA ALA A 29 -9.87 2.34 -13.43
C ALA A 29 -10.90 3.45 -13.77
N PRO A 30 -12.05 3.09 -14.35
CA PRO A 30 -13.12 4.04 -14.56
C PRO A 30 -13.78 4.40 -13.21
N SER A 31 -14.47 5.53 -13.14
CA SER A 31 -14.98 6.13 -11.89
C SER A 31 -15.91 5.24 -11.06
N GLN A 32 -16.48 4.18 -11.65
CA GLN A 32 -17.32 3.18 -10.97
C GLN A 32 -16.58 2.45 -9.83
N TRP A 33 -15.24 2.46 -9.80
CA TRP A 33 -14.50 1.88 -8.67
C TRP A 33 -14.88 2.54 -7.34
N ARG A 34 -15.29 3.82 -7.35
CA ARG A 34 -15.77 4.56 -6.17
C ARG A 34 -17.10 4.04 -5.64
N GLU A 35 -17.96 3.48 -6.49
CA GLU A 35 -19.21 2.84 -6.03
C GLU A 35 -18.91 1.58 -5.21
N ILE A 36 -17.86 0.84 -5.58
CA ILE A 36 -17.40 -0.33 -4.82
C ILE A 36 -16.78 0.12 -3.49
N GLU A 37 -16.04 1.22 -3.51
CA GLU A 37 -15.47 1.82 -2.30
C GLU A 37 -16.55 2.24 -1.30
N GLU A 38 -17.66 2.83 -1.76
CA GLU A 38 -18.80 3.15 -0.89
C GLU A 38 -19.42 1.90 -0.25
N LEU A 39 -19.52 0.78 -0.98
CA LEU A 39 -19.99 -0.49 -0.42
C LEU A 39 -19.05 -1.01 0.67
N TYR A 40 -17.75 -0.88 0.47
CA TYR A 40 -16.73 -1.24 1.46
C TYR A 40 -16.83 -0.35 2.71
N ARG A 41 -16.89 0.98 2.54
CA ARG A 41 -17.04 1.95 3.64
C ARG A 41 -18.34 1.75 4.43
N ALA A 42 -19.42 1.39 3.75
CA ALA A 42 -20.69 1.03 4.36
C ALA A 42 -20.71 -0.37 5.00
N ARG A 43 -19.56 -1.07 5.04
CA ARG A 43 -19.38 -2.43 5.58
C ARG A 43 -20.33 -3.46 4.96
N LYS A 44 -20.70 -3.26 3.68
CA LYS A 44 -21.55 -4.19 2.91
C LYS A 44 -20.73 -5.31 2.28
N ILE A 45 -19.47 -5.04 1.96
CA ILE A 45 -18.49 -6.00 1.46
C ILE A 45 -17.19 -5.85 2.27
N GLY A 46 -16.38 -6.91 2.31
CA GLY A 46 -15.07 -6.89 2.98
C GLY A 46 -13.93 -6.49 2.04
N THR A 47 -12.74 -6.23 2.61
CA THR A 47 -11.55 -5.76 1.86
C THR A 47 -11.23 -6.65 0.66
N ARG A 48 -11.18 -7.98 0.86
CA ARG A 48 -10.86 -8.94 -0.22
C ARG A 48 -11.80 -8.79 -1.42
N GLU A 49 -13.08 -8.65 -1.16
CA GLU A 49 -14.08 -8.51 -2.21
C GLU A 49 -14.01 -7.13 -2.87
N SER A 50 -13.82 -6.06 -2.08
CA SER A 50 -13.63 -4.71 -2.60
C SER A 50 -12.44 -4.65 -3.56
N MET A 51 -11.27 -5.09 -3.11
CA MET A 51 -10.06 -5.09 -3.93
C MET A 51 -10.20 -5.92 -5.20
N ALA A 52 -10.77 -7.12 -5.12
CA ALA A 52 -10.97 -7.96 -6.29
C ALA A 52 -11.87 -7.28 -7.34
N ARG A 53 -12.95 -6.63 -6.90
CA ARG A 53 -13.87 -5.92 -7.80
C ARG A 53 -13.27 -4.63 -8.35
N GLN A 54 -12.61 -3.82 -7.53
CA GLN A 54 -11.97 -2.56 -7.94
C GLN A 54 -10.85 -2.82 -8.96
N PHE A 55 -9.93 -3.74 -8.65
CA PHE A 55 -8.79 -4.03 -9.54
C PHE A 55 -9.18 -4.83 -10.78
N ALA A 56 -10.35 -5.48 -10.82
CA ALA A 56 -10.90 -6.04 -12.06
C ALA A 56 -11.29 -4.96 -13.08
N LEU A 57 -11.49 -3.70 -12.64
CA LEU A 57 -11.80 -2.58 -13.51
C LEU A 57 -10.54 -1.92 -14.11
N VAL A 58 -9.35 -2.19 -13.57
CA VAL A 58 -8.09 -1.61 -14.05
C VAL A 58 -7.80 -2.09 -15.49
N ARG A 59 -7.37 -1.16 -16.34
CA ARG A 59 -7.01 -1.41 -17.74
C ARG A 59 -5.60 -0.89 -18.03
N ALA A 60 -4.59 -1.64 -17.58
CA ALA A 60 -3.19 -1.35 -17.81
C ALA A 60 -2.36 -2.63 -17.79
N ARG A 61 -1.19 -2.61 -18.45
CA ARG A 61 -0.18 -3.65 -18.29
C ARG A 61 0.62 -3.41 -17.01
N ARG A 62 1.22 -4.47 -16.49
CA ARG A 62 2.01 -4.42 -15.26
C ARG A 62 3.16 -3.41 -15.34
N GLU A 63 3.79 -3.29 -16.50
CA GLU A 63 4.89 -2.35 -16.74
C GLU A 63 4.41 -0.90 -16.68
N GLU A 64 3.21 -0.62 -17.18
CA GLU A 64 2.60 0.71 -17.14
C GLU A 64 2.25 1.11 -15.70
N LEU A 65 1.72 0.16 -14.93
CA LEU A 65 1.45 0.35 -13.50
C LEU A 65 2.73 0.65 -12.72
N LEU A 66 3.80 -0.13 -12.94
CA LEU A 66 5.08 0.10 -12.25
C LEU A 66 5.71 1.45 -12.61
N GLN A 67 5.68 1.84 -13.88
CA GLN A 67 6.16 3.16 -14.31
C GLN A 67 5.34 4.30 -13.70
N PHE A 68 4.03 4.12 -13.53
CA PHE A 68 3.20 5.09 -12.81
C PHE A 68 3.56 5.14 -11.33
N VAL A 69 3.68 3.98 -10.67
CA VAL A 69 4.09 3.87 -9.27
C VAL A 69 5.43 4.59 -9.03
N ASP A 70 6.42 4.41 -9.90
CA ASP A 70 7.74 5.09 -9.78
C ASP A 70 7.64 6.62 -9.82
N ARG A 71 6.63 7.16 -10.52
CA ARG A 71 6.43 8.61 -10.63
C ARG A 71 5.57 9.18 -9.50
N THR A 72 4.66 8.36 -8.95
CA THR A 72 3.60 8.82 -8.04
C THR A 72 3.89 8.47 -6.58
N ALA A 73 4.44 7.30 -6.30
CA ALA A 73 4.67 6.81 -4.96
C ALA A 73 6.05 7.22 -4.44
N VAL A 74 6.06 8.12 -3.45
CA VAL A 74 7.27 8.57 -2.77
C VAL A 74 7.32 7.93 -1.38
N ILE A 75 8.38 7.17 -1.10
CA ILE A 75 8.69 6.71 0.27
C ILE A 75 9.03 7.94 1.11
N ASP A 76 8.40 8.05 2.28
CA ASP A 76 8.69 9.13 3.21
C ASP A 76 10.16 9.11 3.62
N GLU A 77 10.81 10.26 3.48
CA GLU A 77 12.25 10.41 3.72
C GLU A 77 12.66 10.06 5.15
N THR A 78 11.75 10.18 6.12
CA THR A 78 11.99 9.85 7.53
C THR A 78 11.93 8.34 7.81
N PHE A 79 11.32 7.55 6.91
CA PHE A 79 11.18 6.10 7.10
C PHE A 79 12.54 5.40 7.23
N ARG A 80 13.55 5.87 6.50
CA ARG A 80 14.92 5.33 6.60
C ARG A 80 15.50 5.50 8.01
N GLU A 81 15.31 6.65 8.63
CA GLU A 81 15.78 6.89 10.00
C GLU A 81 14.96 6.11 11.03
N PHE A 82 13.66 5.93 10.78
CA PHE A 82 12.81 5.06 11.59
C PHE A 82 13.27 3.60 11.58
N VAL A 83 13.63 3.05 10.41
CA VAL A 83 14.20 1.70 10.30
C VAL A 83 15.49 1.57 11.11
N LYS A 84 16.41 2.54 11.00
CA LYS A 84 17.66 2.57 11.79
C LYS A 84 17.39 2.63 13.29
N PHE A 85 16.40 3.44 13.70
CA PHE A 85 15.97 3.52 15.09
C PHE A 85 15.47 2.15 15.60
N CYS A 86 14.59 1.48 14.87
CA CYS A 86 14.11 0.15 15.24
C CYS A 86 15.27 -0.85 15.41
N GLN A 87 16.21 -0.86 14.47
CA GLN A 87 17.39 -1.72 14.51
C GLN A 87 18.27 -1.43 15.75
N ALA A 88 18.55 -0.15 16.03
CA ALA A 88 19.35 0.26 17.18
C ALA A 88 18.70 -0.11 18.53
N GLN A 89 17.37 -0.13 18.58
CA GLN A 89 16.60 -0.52 19.77
C GLN A 89 16.36 -2.04 19.87
N GLY A 90 16.84 -2.84 18.91
CA GLY A 90 16.58 -4.29 18.85
C GLY A 90 15.10 -4.62 18.64
N LEU A 91 14.34 -3.73 17.99
CA LEU A 91 12.95 -3.94 17.63
C LEU A 91 12.86 -4.68 16.29
N ILE A 92 11.97 -5.67 16.22
CA ILE A 92 11.58 -6.29 14.96
C ILE A 92 10.64 -5.30 14.25
N LEU A 93 10.96 -4.90 13.02
CA LEU A 93 10.08 -4.08 12.19
C LEU A 93 9.55 -4.93 11.04
N GLU A 94 8.23 -5.08 10.96
CA GLU A 94 7.55 -5.76 9.86
C GLU A 94 6.59 -4.80 9.17
N ILE A 95 6.51 -4.91 7.84
CA ILE A 95 5.56 -4.15 7.03
C ILE A 95 4.33 -5.04 6.81
N VAL A 96 3.15 -4.53 7.17
CA VAL A 96 1.87 -5.21 7.03
C VAL A 96 0.96 -4.32 6.20
N SER A 97 0.69 -4.72 4.97
CA SER A 97 -0.03 -3.90 3.99
C SER A 97 -1.23 -4.64 3.42
N GLU A 98 -2.35 -3.93 3.24
CA GLU A 98 -3.48 -4.39 2.40
C GLU A 98 -3.26 -4.09 0.91
N GLY A 99 -2.13 -3.47 0.56
CA GLY A 99 -1.72 -3.16 -0.80
C GLY A 99 -1.35 -4.38 -1.65
N LEU A 100 -1.06 -4.14 -2.92
CA LEU A 100 -0.73 -5.22 -3.85
C LEU A 100 0.77 -5.54 -3.86
N ASP A 101 1.08 -6.84 -3.73
CA ASP A 101 2.43 -7.42 -3.71
C ASP A 101 3.39 -6.82 -4.75
N PHE A 102 2.89 -6.56 -5.96
CA PHE A 102 3.75 -6.19 -7.08
C PHE A 102 4.40 -4.82 -6.92
N TYR A 103 3.70 -3.83 -6.36
CA TYR A 103 4.23 -2.48 -6.17
C TYR A 103 4.93 -2.34 -4.82
N VAL A 104 4.41 -2.99 -3.77
CA VAL A 104 5.06 -2.99 -2.45
C VAL A 104 6.47 -3.55 -2.57
N ARG A 105 6.62 -4.72 -3.22
CA ARG A 105 7.94 -5.32 -3.48
C ARG A 105 8.77 -4.56 -4.49
N HIS A 106 8.19 -3.70 -5.32
CA HIS A 106 8.95 -2.90 -6.29
C HIS A 106 9.56 -1.68 -5.60
N LEU A 107 8.80 -1.00 -4.75
CA LEU A 107 9.23 0.17 -4.01
C LEU A 107 10.21 -0.14 -2.87
N LEU A 108 10.12 -1.35 -2.27
CA LEU A 108 11.01 -1.78 -1.19
C LEU A 108 12.34 -2.41 -1.67
N ARG A 109 12.64 -2.39 -2.97
CA ARG A 109 13.89 -2.94 -3.52
C ARG A 109 15.12 -2.10 -3.21
#